data_AF-A0A2R6KLG4-F1
#
_entry.id   AF-A0A2R6KLG4-F1
#
_cell.length_a   1.000
_cell.length_b   1.000
_cell.length_c   1.000
_cell.angle_alpha   90.00
_cell.angle_beta   90.00
_cell.angle_gamma   90.00
#
_symmetry.space_group_name_H-M   'P 1'
#
loop_
_entity.id
_entity.type
_entity.pdbx_description
1 polymer ?
#
loop_
_entity_poly.entity_id
_entity_poly.type
_entity_poly.pdbx_seq_one_letter_code
_entity_poly.pdbx_strand_id
1 'polypeptide(L)' 'MSDEAFGWRGWVLVGVVVVAFLVVPAAILFLPQARGFVAALGLTLRDAYLVLPLVPAFLLGATAVWAAVRSRAE' A
#
# COMPACT_ATOMS: atom_id res chain seq x y z
N MET A 1 27.89 15.01 -10.66
CA MET A 1 26.83 14.01 -10.43
C MET A 1 25.89 14.66 -9.45
N SER A 2 24.95 15.46 -9.96
CA SER A 2 23.91 16.03 -9.10
C SER A 2 23.10 14.86 -8.60
N ASP A 3 23.14 14.63 -7.29
CA ASP A 3 22.15 13.80 -6.60
C ASP A 3 20.78 14.44 -6.84
N GLU A 4 20.17 14.19 -8.00
CA GLU A 4 18.75 14.36 -8.20
C GLU A 4 18.09 13.31 -7.31
N ALA A 5 18.01 13.66 -6.02
CA ALA A 5 17.22 12.93 -5.05
C ALA A 5 15.91 12.58 -5.74
N PHE A 6 15.60 11.29 -5.78
CA PHE A 6 14.39 10.72 -6.37
C PHE A 6 13.26 11.72 -6.17
N GLY A 7 12.78 12.37 -7.23
CA GLY A 7 11.80 13.46 -7.08
C GLY A 7 10.56 12.97 -6.34
N TRP A 8 9.65 13.86 -5.94
CA TRP A 8 8.42 13.48 -5.20
C TRP A 8 7.72 12.23 -5.79
N ARG A 9 7.67 12.10 -7.12
CA ARG A 9 7.13 10.93 -7.85
C ARG A 9 7.79 9.61 -7.45
N GLY A 10 9.12 9.62 -7.37
CA GLY A 10 9.89 8.46 -6.98
C GLY A 10 9.66 8.08 -5.51
N TRP A 11 9.57 9.06 -4.62
CA TRP A 11 9.24 8.81 -3.21
C TRP A 11 7.84 8.21 -3.02
N VAL A 12 6.87 8.59 -3.85
CA VAL A 12 5.54 7.95 -3.84
C VAL A 12 5.66 6.46 -4.14
N LEU A 13 6.42 6.07 -5.17
CA LEU A 13 6.63 4.66 -5.51
C LEU A 13 7.30 3.90 -4.36
N VAL A 14 8.34 4.49 -3.75
CA VAL A 14 9.01 3.91 -2.58
C VAL A 14 8.03 3.71 -1.43
N GLY A 15 7.19 4.71 -1.14
CA GLY A 15 6.15 4.61 -0.12
C GLY A 15 5.18 3.47 -0.38
N VAL A 16 4.75 3.29 -1.64
CA VAL A 16 3.86 2.18 -2.04
C VAL A 16 4.54 0.83 -1.85
N VAL A 17 5.82 0.71 -2.20
CA VAL A 17 6.61 -0.52 -1.99
C VAL A 17 6.74 -0.82 -0.49
N VAL A 18 7.04 0.17 0.34
CA VAL A 18 7.10 0.00 1.80
C VAL A 18 5.75 -0.47 2.35
N VAL A 19 4.63 0.11 1.89
CA VAL A 19 3.31 -0.34 2.30
C VAL A 19 3.07 -1.80 1.88
N ALA A 20 3.43 -2.16 0.65
CA ALA A 20 3.18 -3.48 0.09
C ALA A 20 4.01 -4.60 0.73
N PHE A 21 5.28 -4.35 1.00
CA PHE A 21 6.21 -5.40 1.44
C PHE A 21 6.49 -5.38 2.94
N LEU A 22 6.23 -4.28 3.64
CA LEU A 22 6.51 -4.17 5.07
C LEU A 22 5.25 -3.93 5.88
N VAL A 23 4.48 -2.87 5.59
CA VAL A 23 3.35 -2.46 6.44
C VAL A 23 2.22 -3.49 6.41
N VAL A 24 1.79 -3.91 5.22
CA VAL A 24 0.69 -4.88 5.07
C VAL A 24 1.07 -6.25 5.63
N PRO A 25 2.25 -6.83 5.30
CA PRO A 25 2.68 -8.08 5.92
C PRO A 25 2.83 -7.99 7.44
N ALA A 26 3.41 -6.92 7.99
CA ALA A 26 3.49 -6.73 9.42
C ALA A 26 2.10 -6.66 10.06
N ALA A 27 1.18 -5.91 9.46
CA ALA A 27 -0.19 -5.82 9.95
C ALA A 27 -0.92 -7.18 9.96
N ILE A 28 -0.68 -8.03 8.94
CA ILE A 28 -1.21 -9.41 8.88
C ILE A 28 -0.69 -10.26 10.06
N LEU A 29 0.57 -10.10 10.46
CA LEU A 29 1.16 -10.81 11.60
C LEU A 29 0.56 -10.35 12.95
N PHE A 30 0.23 -9.07 13.08
CA PHE A 30 -0.35 -8.51 14.30
C PHE A 30 -1.89 -8.53 14.34
N LEU A 31 -2.54 -9.00 13.27
CA LEU A 31 -3.99 -9.01 13.12
C LEU A 31 -4.75 -9.72 14.26
N PRO A 32 -4.29 -10.88 14.79
CA PRO A 32 -4.99 -11.56 15.89
C PRO A 32 -5.01 -10.72 17.17
N GLN A 33 -3.95 -9.97 17.45
CA GLN A 33 -3.86 -9.04 18.59
C GLN A 33 -4.78 -7.82 18.39
N ALA A 34 -5.00 -7.42 17.14
CA ALA A 34 -5.88 -6.30 16.77
C ALA A 34 -7.37 -6.68 16.59
N ARG A 35 -7.80 -7.87 17.02
CA ARG A 35 -9.19 -8.37 16.85
C ARG A 35 -10.28 -7.38 17.26
N GLY A 36 -10.07 -6.64 18.35
CA GLY A 36 -11.05 -5.66 18.85
C GLY A 36 -11.21 -4.47 17.92
N PHE A 37 -10.10 -4.00 17.33
CA PHE A 37 -10.13 -2.94 16.33
C PHE A 37 -10.77 -3.43 15.02
N VAL A 38 -10.42 -4.62 14.56
CA VAL A 38 -11.02 -5.24 13.36
C VAL A 38 -12.54 -5.38 13.51
N ALA A 39 -13.00 -5.86 14.67
CA ALA A 39 -14.43 -5.96 14.97
C ALA A 39 -15.12 -4.59 15.07
N ALA A 40 -14.43 -3.56 15.59
CA ALA A 40 -14.96 -2.19 15.62
C ALA A 40 -15.16 -1.59 14.22
N LEU A 41 -14.40 -2.06 13.23
CA LEU A 41 -14.60 -1.73 11.80
C LEU A 41 -15.71 -2.56 11.14
N GLY A 42 -16.41 -3.42 11.90
CA GLY A 42 -17.47 -4.29 11.38
C GLY A 42 -16.96 -5.49 10.58
N LEU A 43 -15.65 -5.78 10.63
CA LEU A 43 -15.02 -6.87 9.89
C LEU A 43 -14.82 -8.09 10.80
N THR A 44 -14.91 -9.28 10.21
CA THR A 44 -14.37 -10.48 10.84
C THR A 44 -12.86 -10.59 10.60
N LEU A 45 -12.16 -11.41 11.38
CA LEU A 45 -10.75 -11.70 11.12
C LEU A 45 -10.53 -12.28 9.71
N ARG A 46 -11.45 -13.11 9.24
CA ARG A 46 -11.42 -13.66 7.88
C ARG A 46 -11.47 -12.55 6.84
N ASP A 47 -12.40 -11.61 6.99
CA ASP A 47 -12.54 -10.49 6.06
C ASP A 47 -11.28 -9.64 6.04
N ALA A 48 -10.69 -9.39 7.22
CA ALA A 48 -9.45 -8.64 7.32
C ALA A 48 -8.27 -9.34 6.62
N TYR A 49 -8.13 -10.67 6.74
CA TYR A 49 -7.12 -11.42 5.98
C TYR A 49 -7.35 -11.38 4.46
N LEU A 50 -8.59 -11.23 4.00
CA LEU A 50 -8.91 -11.13 2.57
C LEU A 50 -8.72 -9.73 2.01
N VAL A 51 -9.15 -8.71 2.77
CA VAL A 51 -9.18 -7.31 2.29
C VAL A 51 -7.85 -6.61 2.49
N LEU A 52 -7.12 -6.89 3.57
CA LEU A 52 -5.86 -6.20 3.88
C LEU A 52 -4.78 -6.37 2.79
N PRO A 53 -4.59 -7.56 2.18
CA PRO A 53 -3.68 -7.74 1.04
C PRO A 53 -4.14 -7.04 -0.25
N LEU A 54 -5.40 -6.61 -0.36
CA LEU A 54 -5.86 -5.86 -1.54
C LEU A 54 -5.34 -4.42 -1.53
N VAL A 55 -5.08 -3.85 -0.35
CA VAL A 55 -4.56 -2.48 -0.21
C VAL A 55 -3.33 -2.25 -1.09
N PRO A 56 -2.26 -3.06 -1.03
CA PRO A 56 -1.10 -2.83 -1.88
C PRO A 56 -1.37 -3.10 -3.37
N ALA A 57 -2.28 -4.02 -3.72
CA ALA A 57 -2.68 -4.23 -5.11
C ALA A 57 -3.35 -2.98 -5.71
N PHE A 58 -4.27 -2.36 -4.96
CA PHE A 58 -4.91 -1.11 -5.37
C PHE A 58 -3.92 0.05 -5.47
N LEU A 59 -3.01 0.18 -4.50
CA LEU A 59 -1.99 1.23 -4.53
C LEU A 59 -1.05 1.06 -5.74
N LEU A 60 -0.54 -0.14 -5.98
CA LEU A 60 0.33 -0.42 -7.12
C LEU A 60 -0.41 -0.20 -8.46
N GLY A 61 -1.65 -0.67 -8.58
CA GLY A 61 -2.47 -0.46 -9.78
C GLY A 61 -2.73 1.03 -10.03
N ALA A 62 -3.17 1.77 -9.02
CA ALA A 62 -3.45 3.21 -9.15
C ALA A 62 -2.19 4.01 -9.50
N THR A 63 -1.06 3.72 -8.84
CA THR A 63 0.22 4.38 -9.11
C THR A 63 0.75 4.06 -10.51
N ALA A 64 0.58 2.83 -11.00
CA ALA A 64 0.91 2.46 -12.37
C ALA A 64 0.06 3.22 -13.40
N VAL A 65 -1.26 3.31 -13.18
CA VAL A 65 -2.15 4.08 -14.06
C VAL A 65 -1.78 5.56 -14.05
N TRP A 66 -1.54 6.14 -12.87
CA TRP A 66 -1.11 7.53 -12.75
C TRP A 66 0.20 7.79 -13.49
N ALA A 67 1.20 6.91 -13.34
CA ALA A 67 2.47 7.02 -14.05
C ALA A 67 2.28 6.97 -15.57
N ALA A 68 1.45 6.04 -16.07
CA ALA A 68 1.18 5.88 -17.50
C ALA A 68 0.36 7.04 -18.11
N VAL A 69 -0.57 7.63 -17.36
CA VAL A 69 -1.32 8.82 -17.79
C VAL A 69 -0.38 10.03 -17.85
N ARG A 70 0.47 10.19 -16.83
CA ARG A 70 1.40 11.32 -16.76
C ARG A 70 2.46 11.26 -17.84
N SER A 71 3.02 10.08 -18.12
CA SER A 71 4.03 9.90 -19.16
C SER A 71 3.51 10.19 -20.58
N ARG A 72 2.19 10.21 -20.79
CA ARG A 72 1.56 10.61 -22.06
C ARG A 72 1.29 12.11 -22.18
N ALA A 73 1.29 12.82 -21.05
CA ALA A 73 1.05 14.25 -21.00
C ALA A 73 2.34 15.09 -21.05
N GLU A 74 3.49 14.41 -20.97
CA GLU A 74 4.84 14.93 -21.21
C GLU A 74 5.21 14.71 -22.68
#